data_AF-A0A8D9E8Z2-F1
#
_entry.id   AF-A0A8D9E8Z2-F1
#
_cell.length_a   1.000
_cell.length_b   1.000
_cell.length_c   1.000
_cell.angle_alpha   90.00
_cell.angle_beta   90.00
_cell.angle_gamma   90.00
#
_symmetry.space_group_name_H-M   'P 1'
#
loop_
_entity.id
_entity.type
_entity.pdbx_description
1 polymer ?
#
loop_
_entity_poly.entity_id
_entity_poly.type
_entity_poly.pdbx_seq_one_letter_code
_entity_poly.pdbx_strand_id
1 'polypeptide(L)'
;MYKISKSLQCLGVKLGQFNWNGLLSARLATKSTKDDGGNKCKDENGDKKSNQAYKIPDRLKDIPEQESPLFFESVEYYFHRAIQNLIPDFDESMKDRKFTDEHNERRRNGIIMLMQNYSSLLEIQFPFRRDNGEYELIQCYRCHHCKHKLPVKGGIRYALDVCADEVKALAALMTYKNSCVNVPFGGAKGGIRIDPHKFNSQELERI
;
A
#
# COMPACT_ATOMS: atom_id res chain seq x y z
N MET A 1 5.90 23.11 -8.29
CA MET A 1 4.50 23.58 -8.34
C MET A 1 3.77 22.89 -9.50
N TYR A 2 3.12 21.75 -9.26
CA TYR A 2 2.31 21.08 -10.28
C TYR A 2 0.85 21.55 -10.16
N LYS A 3 0.42 22.41 -11.09
CA LYS A 3 -0.99 22.80 -11.28
C LYS A 3 -1.72 21.65 -11.98
N ILE A 4 -2.56 20.92 -11.25
CA ILE A 4 -3.52 19.97 -11.81
C ILE A 4 -4.75 20.78 -12.22
N SER A 5 -4.84 21.11 -13.51
CA SER A 5 -5.98 21.81 -14.12
C SER A 5 -6.94 20.80 -14.75
N LYS A 6 -8.13 20.70 -14.15
CA LYS A 6 -9.46 20.40 -14.72
C LYS A 6 -9.54 19.46 -15.94
N SER A 7 -9.97 18.23 -15.71
CA SER A 7 -10.85 17.47 -16.63
C SER A 7 -11.49 16.26 -15.93
N LEU A 8 -12.40 16.52 -14.97
CA LEU A 8 -13.36 15.53 -14.48
C LEU A 8 -14.64 16.26 -14.03
N GLN A 9 -15.38 16.76 -15.02
CA GLN A 9 -16.80 17.07 -14.89
C GLN A 9 -17.56 16.01 -15.69
N CYS A 10 -17.78 14.85 -15.08
CA CYS A 10 -18.82 13.89 -15.44
C CYS A 10 -18.84 12.83 -14.35
N LEU A 11 -19.48 13.18 -13.23
CA LEU A 11 -20.14 12.32 -12.24
C LEU A 11 -20.56 13.25 -11.10
N GLY A 12 -21.84 13.57 -11.06
CA GLY A 12 -22.44 14.53 -10.13
C GLY A 12 -22.41 14.04 -8.68
N VAL A 13 -21.26 14.11 -8.04
CA VAL A 13 -21.09 13.97 -6.60
C VAL A 13 -20.57 15.29 -6.06
N LYS A 14 -21.39 15.97 -5.24
CA LYS A 14 -20.97 17.18 -4.51
C LYS A 14 -19.81 16.81 -3.58
N LEU A 15 -18.59 17.22 -3.94
CA LEU A 15 -17.42 17.17 -3.07
C LEU A 15 -17.59 18.24 -1.97
N GLY A 16 -17.99 17.80 -0.79
CA GLY A 16 -17.80 18.57 0.44
C GLY A 16 -16.31 18.69 0.75
N GLN A 17 -15.86 19.90 1.08
CA GLN A 17 -14.47 20.20 1.45
C GLN A 17 -14.01 19.30 2.60
N PHE A 18 -12.96 18.51 2.34
CA PHE A 18 -12.35 17.62 3.31
C PHE A 18 -11.30 18.41 4.11
N ASN A 19 -11.66 18.84 5.32
CA ASN A 19 -10.77 19.49 6.28
C ASN A 19 -10.17 18.43 7.22
N TRP A 20 -8.85 18.27 7.20
CA TRP A 20 -8.11 17.22 7.93
C TRP A 20 -7.90 17.50 9.44
N ASN A 21 -8.40 18.61 9.98
CA ASN A 21 -8.15 19.01 11.37
C ASN A 21 -9.25 18.67 12.40
N GLY A 22 -10.26 17.86 12.05
CA GLY A 22 -11.48 17.70 12.87
C GLY A 22 -11.56 16.51 13.83
N LEU A 23 -10.62 15.56 13.81
CA LEU A 23 -10.83 14.22 14.41
C LEU A 23 -10.13 13.99 15.76
N LEU A 24 -9.88 15.06 16.52
CA LEU A 24 -9.17 15.00 17.82
C LEU A 24 -9.98 15.51 19.01
N SER A 25 -11.28 15.75 18.87
CA SER A 25 -12.09 16.18 20.01
C SER A 25 -13.48 15.56 20.02
N ALA A 26 -13.58 14.35 20.55
CA ALA A 26 -14.75 13.87 21.27
C ALA A 26 -14.45 12.47 21.83
N ARG A 27 -14.21 12.36 23.14
CA ARG A 27 -14.99 11.55 24.11
C ARG A 27 -14.22 11.39 25.43
N LEU A 28 -14.04 12.49 26.17
CA LEU A 28 -13.83 12.42 27.60
C LEU A 28 -15.19 12.63 28.27
N ALA A 29 -15.80 11.53 28.72
CA ALA A 29 -16.97 11.56 29.59
C ALA A 29 -16.63 10.83 30.90
N THR A 30 -16.63 11.63 31.96
CA THR A 30 -16.36 11.33 33.36
C THR A 30 -17.51 10.61 34.08
N LYS A 31 -17.17 10.03 35.26
CA LYS A 31 -17.97 9.47 36.39
C LYS A 31 -18.10 7.93 36.36
N SER A 32 -17.90 7.19 37.45
CA SER A 32 -18.19 7.47 38.86
C SER A 32 -17.33 6.61 39.80
N THR A 33 -17.02 7.17 40.96
CA THR A 33 -16.51 6.54 42.19
C THR A 33 -17.46 5.45 42.73
N LYS A 34 -16.89 4.35 43.24
CA LYS A 34 -17.37 3.61 44.42
C LYS A 34 -16.18 2.98 45.13
N ASP A 35 -16.00 3.37 46.39
CA ASP A 35 -15.15 2.72 47.39
C ASP A 35 -15.76 1.37 47.76
N ASP A 36 -14.91 0.36 47.99
CA ASP A 36 -15.08 -0.65 49.04
C ASP A 36 -13.74 -1.37 49.24
N GLY A 37 -13.22 -1.30 50.46
CA GLY A 37 -11.94 -1.91 50.85
C GLY A 37 -12.07 -3.38 51.25
N GLY A 38 -11.01 -4.17 51.03
CA GLY A 38 -10.95 -5.56 51.48
C GLY A 38 -9.71 -6.36 51.04
N ASN A 39 -8.61 -6.19 51.80
CA ASN A 39 -7.57 -7.16 52.19
C ASN A 39 -6.87 -8.12 51.17
N LYS A 40 -5.55 -7.90 51.03
CA LYS A 40 -4.39 -8.81 50.82
C LYS A 40 -4.57 -10.12 50.01
N CYS A 41 -3.77 -10.24 48.95
CA CYS A 41 -2.66 -11.20 48.88
C CYS A 41 -1.58 -10.69 47.91
N LYS A 42 -0.32 -10.78 48.33
CA LYS A 42 0.85 -10.43 47.52
C LYS A 42 1.09 -11.55 46.52
N ASP A 43 1.06 -11.24 45.24
CA ASP A 43 1.80 -11.96 44.22
C ASP A 43 2.64 -10.93 43.46
N GLU A 44 3.88 -10.79 43.91
CA GLU A 44 4.94 -10.11 43.18
C GLU A 44 5.31 -10.98 41.99
N ASN A 45 4.76 -10.66 40.81
CA ASN A 45 5.35 -11.03 39.54
C ASN A 45 4.91 -10.03 38.47
N GLY A 46 5.59 -8.89 38.48
CA GLY A 46 5.65 -8.05 37.30
C GLY A 46 6.58 -8.70 36.28
N ASP A 47 6.02 -9.26 35.21
CA ASP A 47 6.79 -9.51 33.99
C ASP A 47 6.01 -8.98 32.78
N LYS A 48 6.25 -7.69 32.55
CA LYS A 48 6.37 -7.01 31.26
C LYS A 48 5.75 -7.76 30.08
N LYS A 49 4.49 -7.43 29.74
CA LYS A 49 4.05 -7.51 28.34
C LYS A 49 4.95 -6.56 27.56
N SER A 50 6.02 -7.08 26.96
CA SER A 50 6.84 -6.36 26.01
C SER A 50 5.95 -6.02 24.82
N ASN A 51 5.30 -4.87 24.90
CA ASN A 51 4.66 -4.21 23.78
C ASN A 51 5.80 -3.75 22.87
N GLN A 52 6.43 -4.71 22.18
CA GLN A 52 7.53 -4.43 21.29
C GLN A 52 6.90 -3.82 20.05
N ALA A 53 6.69 -2.50 20.13
CA ALA A 53 6.13 -1.69 19.08
C ALA A 53 6.87 -2.02 17.77
N TYR A 54 6.10 -2.36 16.75
CA TYR A 54 6.66 -2.65 15.44
C TYR A 54 7.51 -1.51 14.95
N LYS A 55 8.71 -1.85 14.50
CA LYS A 55 9.71 -0.88 14.08
C LYS A 55 9.69 -0.79 12.57
N ILE A 56 9.55 0.43 12.06
CA ILE A 56 9.80 0.73 10.65
C ILE A 56 11.29 0.43 10.38
N PRO A 57 11.64 -0.23 9.27
CA PRO A 57 13.03 -0.46 8.88
C PRO A 57 13.84 0.84 8.87
N ASP A 58 15.09 0.78 9.35
CA ASP A 58 15.94 1.97 9.51
C ASP A 58 16.10 2.76 8.20
N ARG A 59 16.21 2.06 7.06
CA ARG A 59 16.33 2.67 5.73
C ARG A 59 15.16 3.56 5.31
N LEU A 60 13.99 3.41 5.95
CA LEU A 60 12.77 4.14 5.58
C LEU A 60 12.44 5.29 6.54
N LYS A 61 13.23 5.48 7.61
CA LYS A 61 12.91 6.47 8.65
C LYS A 61 12.91 7.90 8.14
N ASP A 62 13.83 8.21 7.23
CA ASP A 62 14.08 9.57 6.75
C ASP A 62 13.21 9.93 5.53
N ILE A 63 12.44 8.98 4.99
CA ILE A 63 11.56 9.18 3.83
C ILE A 63 10.59 10.37 3.99
N PRO A 64 9.98 10.63 5.15
CA PRO A 64 9.09 11.79 5.33
C PRO A 64 9.78 13.15 5.19
N GLU A 65 11.10 13.20 5.42
CA GLU A 65 11.89 14.44 5.43
C GLU A 65 12.53 14.73 4.06
N GLN A 66 12.59 13.73 3.19
CA GLN A 66 13.15 13.88 1.85
C GLN A 66 12.23 14.70 0.93
N GLU A 67 12.81 15.61 0.15
CA GLU A 67 12.05 16.42 -0.83
C GLU A 67 11.58 15.60 -2.04
N SER A 68 12.30 14.53 -2.41
CA SER A 68 12.00 13.70 -3.58
C SER A 68 12.41 12.24 -3.35
N PRO A 69 11.74 11.53 -2.42
CA PRO A 69 11.98 10.12 -2.17
C PRO A 69 11.62 9.26 -3.39
N LEU A 70 12.21 8.07 -3.49
CA LEU A 70 11.77 7.09 -4.46
C LEU A 70 10.32 6.72 -4.19
N PHE A 71 9.52 6.63 -5.26
CA PHE A 71 8.08 6.42 -5.12
C PHE A 71 7.76 5.09 -4.42
N PHE A 72 8.54 4.05 -4.69
CA PHE A 72 8.39 2.75 -4.02
C PHE A 72 8.67 2.82 -2.52
N GLU A 73 9.75 3.48 -2.11
CA GLU A 73 10.13 3.63 -0.70
C GLU A 73 9.09 4.45 0.07
N SER A 74 8.50 5.45 -0.59
CA SER A 74 7.38 6.23 -0.02
C SER A 74 6.19 5.34 0.30
N VAL A 75 5.76 4.49 -0.65
CA VAL A 75 4.64 3.57 -0.45
C VAL A 75 4.96 2.56 0.65
N GLU A 76 6.19 2.06 0.68
CA GLU A 76 6.65 1.10 1.68
C GLU A 76 6.67 1.70 3.09
N TYR A 77 7.13 2.95 3.23
CA TYR A 77 7.08 3.68 4.50
C TYR A 77 5.64 3.78 5.03
N TYR A 78 4.69 4.19 4.19
CA TYR A 78 3.29 4.30 4.59
C TYR A 78 2.66 2.95 4.93
N PHE A 79 3.07 1.87 4.27
CA PHE A 79 2.69 0.52 4.64
C PHE A 79 3.15 0.17 6.06
N HIS A 80 4.45 0.35 6.36
CA HIS A 80 4.98 0.08 7.70
C HIS A 80 4.32 0.94 8.79
N ARG A 81 4.07 2.22 8.50
CA ARG A 81 3.36 3.12 9.41
C ARG A 81 1.91 2.68 9.65
N ALA A 82 1.23 2.15 8.65
CA ALA A 82 -0.11 1.58 8.81
C ALA A 82 -0.07 0.32 9.71
N ILE A 83 0.91 -0.56 9.52
CA ILE A 83 1.07 -1.77 10.35
C ILE A 83 1.28 -1.41 11.83
N GLN A 84 2.06 -0.37 12.15
CA GLN A 84 2.22 0.08 13.54
C GLN A 84 0.88 0.34 14.25
N ASN A 85 -0.09 0.93 13.53
CA ASN A 85 -1.40 1.21 14.08
C ASN A 85 -2.32 -0.02 14.12
N LEU A 86 -2.12 -0.98 13.22
CA LEU A 86 -2.98 -2.15 13.06
C LEU A 86 -2.59 -3.34 13.94
N ILE A 87 -1.41 -3.34 14.55
CA ILE A 87 -0.92 -4.49 15.32
C ILE A 87 -1.83 -4.92 16.48
N PRO A 88 -2.39 -4.02 17.30
CA PRO A 88 -3.27 -4.44 18.38
C PRO A 88 -4.47 -5.25 17.87
N ASP A 89 -5.10 -4.76 16.79
CA ASP A 89 -6.24 -5.42 16.14
C ASP A 89 -5.81 -6.73 15.46
N PHE A 90 -4.62 -6.74 14.84
CA PHE A 90 -4.07 -7.93 14.19
C PHE A 90 -3.80 -9.03 15.21
N ASP A 91 -3.16 -8.70 16.34
CA ASP A 91 -2.86 -9.62 17.43
C ASP A 91 -4.14 -10.18 18.04
N GLU A 92 -5.15 -9.35 18.25
CA GLU A 92 -6.46 -9.81 18.70
C GLU A 92 -7.09 -10.80 17.72
N SER A 93 -7.05 -10.50 16.41
CA SER A 93 -7.59 -11.38 15.37
C SER A 93 -6.85 -12.71 15.22
N MET A 94 -5.59 -12.77 15.64
CA MET A 94 -4.69 -13.92 15.50
C MET A 94 -4.58 -14.75 16.79
N LYS A 95 -5.25 -14.38 17.88
CA LYS A 95 -5.30 -15.16 19.12
C LYS A 95 -6.05 -16.47 18.90
N ASP A 96 -5.30 -17.50 18.54
CA ASP A 96 -5.77 -18.88 18.52
C ASP A 96 -5.27 -19.60 19.77
N ARG A 97 -6.18 -20.25 20.51
CA ARG A 97 -5.86 -21.03 21.73
C ARG A 97 -4.92 -22.21 21.45
N LYS A 98 -4.82 -22.64 20.19
CA LYS A 98 -3.99 -23.77 19.78
C LYS A 98 -2.49 -23.43 19.75
N PHE A 99 -2.12 -22.16 19.66
CA PHE A 99 -0.74 -21.74 19.45
C PHE A 99 -0.24 -20.85 20.58
N THR A 100 1.07 -20.84 20.79
CA THR A 100 1.72 -19.91 21.73
C THR A 100 1.69 -18.49 21.17
N ASP A 101 1.76 -17.49 22.05
CA ASP A 101 1.80 -16.08 21.65
C ASP A 101 2.98 -15.78 20.71
N GLU A 102 4.14 -16.39 20.98
CA GLU A 102 5.33 -16.28 20.13
C GLU A 102 5.10 -16.87 18.73
N HIS A 103 4.37 -17.98 18.62
CA HIS A 103 4.02 -18.55 17.31
C HIS A 103 3.07 -17.63 16.54
N ASN A 104 2.07 -17.05 17.20
CA ASN A 104 1.14 -16.11 16.60
C ASN A 104 1.85 -14.85 16.09
N GLU A 105 2.83 -14.35 16.85
CA GLU A 105 3.70 -13.25 16.43
C GLU A 105 4.52 -13.60 15.17
N ARG A 106 5.18 -14.77 15.13
CA ARG A 106 5.93 -15.20 13.94
C ARG A 106 5.02 -15.29 12.72
N ARG A 107 3.81 -15.82 12.89
CA ARG A 107 2.81 -15.95 11.84
C ARG A 107 2.33 -14.59 11.33
N ARG A 108 2.03 -13.65 12.23
CA ARG A 108 1.69 -12.26 11.90
C ARG A 108 2.81 -11.61 11.07
N ASN A 109 4.05 -11.73 11.51
CA ASN A 109 5.19 -11.16 10.79
C ASN A 109 5.33 -11.78 9.39
N GLY A 110 5.09 -13.09 9.24
CA GLY A 110 5.05 -13.74 7.94
C GLY A 110 3.94 -13.20 7.01
N ILE A 111 2.75 -12.91 7.55
CA ILE A 111 1.66 -12.30 6.77
C ILE A 111 2.02 -10.88 6.33
N ILE A 112 2.61 -10.09 7.22
CA ILE A 112 3.07 -8.73 6.89
C ILE A 112 4.11 -8.78 5.77
N MET A 113 5.07 -9.71 5.83
CA MET A 113 6.07 -9.90 4.77
C MET A 113 5.43 -10.29 3.42
N LEU A 114 4.37 -11.11 3.45
CA LEU A 114 3.60 -11.48 2.26
C LEU A 114 2.85 -10.27 1.66
N MET A 115 2.31 -9.39 2.51
CA MET A 115 1.56 -8.20 2.10
C MET A 115 2.46 -7.05 1.61
N GLN A 116 3.71 -7.01 2.08
CA GLN A 116 4.71 -6.02 1.71
C GLN A 116 5.27 -6.27 0.31
N ASN A 117 5.51 -7.55 -0.02
CA ASN A 117 6.16 -7.93 -1.27
C ASN A 117 5.15 -8.12 -2.40
N TYR A 118 5.60 -7.86 -3.63
CA TYR A 118 4.84 -8.20 -4.82
C TYR A 118 5.00 -9.69 -5.17
N SER A 119 3.98 -10.27 -5.79
CA SER A 119 3.95 -11.68 -6.17
C SER A 119 4.77 -11.97 -7.43
N SER A 120 4.71 -11.09 -8.43
CA SER A 120 5.46 -11.27 -9.69
C SER A 120 5.65 -9.94 -10.42
N LEU A 121 6.83 -9.74 -10.99
CA LEU A 121 7.13 -8.68 -11.95
C LEU A 121 7.48 -9.33 -13.29
N LEU A 122 6.82 -8.89 -14.35
CA LEU A 122 7.13 -9.26 -15.71
C LEU A 122 7.74 -8.05 -16.40
N GLU A 123 8.98 -8.18 -16.84
CA GLU A 123 9.68 -7.23 -17.69
C GLU A 123 9.74 -7.83 -19.09
N ILE A 124 9.27 -7.06 -20.08
CA ILE A 124 9.17 -7.50 -21.47
C ILE A 124 9.91 -6.48 -22.32
N GLN A 125 10.75 -6.97 -23.21
CA GLN A 125 11.33 -6.15 -24.27
C GLN A 125 11.04 -6.84 -25.60
N PHE A 126 10.46 -6.12 -26.55
CA PHE A 126 10.17 -6.68 -27.86
C PHE A 126 10.51 -5.68 -28.97
N PRO A 127 11.02 -6.17 -30.12
CA PRO A 127 11.26 -5.33 -31.27
C PRO A 127 9.93 -4.95 -31.92
N PHE A 128 9.76 -3.67 -32.22
CA PHE A 128 8.59 -3.11 -32.87
C PHE A 128 8.99 -2.45 -34.18
N ARG A 129 8.33 -2.86 -35.28
CA ARG A 129 8.53 -2.25 -36.59
C ARG A 129 7.60 -1.06 -36.77
N ARG A 130 8.18 0.13 -36.90
CA ARG A 130 7.48 1.38 -37.21
C ARG A 130 7.00 1.41 -38.67
N ASP A 131 6.09 2.33 -38.98
CA ASP A 131 5.57 2.46 -40.35
C ASP A 131 6.60 3.00 -41.35
N ASN A 132 7.60 3.73 -40.87
CA ASN A 132 8.75 4.14 -41.68
C ASN A 132 9.71 2.98 -42.01
N GLY A 133 9.46 1.77 -41.48
CA GLY A 133 10.29 0.58 -41.69
C GLY A 133 11.43 0.41 -40.67
N GLU A 134 11.65 1.37 -39.78
CA GLU A 134 12.65 1.26 -38.71
C GLU A 134 12.16 0.34 -37.59
N TYR A 135 13.11 -0.26 -36.86
CA TYR A 135 12.82 -1.09 -35.70
C TYR A 135 13.24 -0.36 -34.42
N GLU A 136 12.35 -0.37 -33.43
CA GLU A 136 12.56 0.20 -32.10
C GLU A 136 12.33 -0.89 -31.05
N LEU A 137 13.15 -0.93 -29.99
CA LEU A 137 12.95 -1.87 -28.89
C LEU A 137 12.05 -1.23 -27.83
N ILE A 138 10.86 -1.79 -27.62
CA ILE A 138 9.91 -1.28 -26.62
C ILE A 138 10.12 -2.02 -25.30
N GLN A 139 10.25 -1.26 -24.21
CA GLN A 139 10.33 -1.80 -22.84
C GLN A 139 8.97 -1.69 -22.14
N CYS A 140 8.52 -2.79 -21.56
CA CYS A 140 7.23 -2.91 -20.88
C CYS A 140 7.38 -3.61 -19.53
N TYR A 141 6.50 -3.27 -18.61
CA TYR A 141 6.45 -3.81 -17.25
C TYR A 141 5.02 -4.18 -16.87
N ARG A 142 4.85 -5.31 -16.19
CA ARG A 142 3.60 -5.69 -15.53
C ARG A 142 3.90 -6.27 -14.15
N CYS A 143 3.48 -5.59 -13.10
CA CYS A 143 3.59 -6.07 -11.73
C CYS A 143 2.23 -6.57 -11.23
N HIS A 144 2.23 -7.76 -10.64
CA HIS A 144 1.13 -8.27 -9.82
C HIS A 144 1.56 -8.23 -8.36
N HIS A 145 0.93 -7.37 -7.57
CA HIS A 145 1.28 -7.20 -6.18
C HIS A 145 0.75 -8.35 -5.33
N CYS A 146 -0.57 -8.55 -5.32
CA CYS A 146 -1.19 -9.57 -4.48
C CYS A 146 -2.28 -10.33 -5.22
N LYS A 147 -2.31 -11.66 -5.03
CA LYS A 147 -3.30 -12.58 -5.64
C LYS A 147 -4.33 -13.11 -4.64
N HIS A 148 -4.45 -12.49 -3.47
CA HIS A 148 -5.42 -12.88 -2.42
C HIS A 148 -6.88 -12.89 -2.90
N LYS A 149 -7.20 -12.07 -3.91
CA LYS A 149 -8.45 -12.10 -4.67
C LYS A 149 -8.13 -12.06 -6.16
N LEU A 150 -8.81 -12.90 -6.93
CA LEU A 150 -8.65 -12.98 -8.39
C LEU A 150 -9.93 -12.50 -9.08
N PRO A 151 -9.83 -11.83 -10.24
CA PRO A 151 -8.60 -11.48 -10.96
C PRO A 151 -7.81 -10.33 -10.33
N VAL A 152 -6.56 -10.15 -10.76
CA VAL A 152 -5.78 -8.95 -10.43
C VAL A 152 -6.20 -7.77 -11.30
N LYS A 153 -6.29 -6.58 -10.72
CA LYS A 153 -6.78 -5.37 -11.39
C LYS A 153 -5.77 -4.23 -11.33
N GLY A 154 -5.53 -3.63 -12.49
CA GLY A 154 -4.50 -2.63 -12.69
C GLY A 154 -4.47 -2.12 -14.12
N GLY A 155 -4.52 -0.79 -14.30
CA GLY A 155 -4.39 -0.16 -15.62
C GLY A 155 -2.97 -0.23 -16.19
N ILE A 156 -2.83 0.05 -17.48
CA ILE A 156 -1.55 0.19 -18.19
C ILE A 156 -1.29 1.68 -18.38
N ARG A 157 -0.06 2.15 -18.13
CA ARG A 157 0.37 3.53 -18.35
C ARG A 157 1.34 3.58 -19.52
N TYR A 158 1.16 4.54 -20.42
CA TYR A 158 2.09 4.85 -21.49
C TYR A 158 2.81 6.14 -21.12
N ALA A 159 4.11 6.08 -20.83
CA ALA A 159 4.94 7.26 -20.62
C ALA A 159 6.43 6.91 -20.67
N LEU A 160 7.28 7.88 -21.01
CA LEU A 160 8.74 7.69 -21.09
C LEU A 160 9.42 7.49 -19.72
N ASP A 161 8.78 7.95 -18.65
CA ASP A 161 9.25 7.88 -17.26
C ASP A 161 8.89 6.55 -16.58
N VAL A 162 8.18 5.66 -17.27
CA VAL A 162 7.82 4.34 -16.73
C VAL A 162 9.09 3.55 -16.39
N CYS A 163 9.18 3.12 -15.14
CA CYS A 163 10.22 2.23 -14.63
C CYS A 163 9.61 1.09 -13.80
N ALA A 164 10.39 0.03 -13.56
CA ALA A 164 9.95 -1.13 -12.81
C ALA A 164 9.48 -0.76 -11.38
N ASP A 165 10.19 0.15 -10.71
CA ASP A 165 9.92 0.52 -9.32
C ASP A 165 8.63 1.33 -9.18
N GLU A 166 8.35 2.22 -10.13
CA GLU A 166 7.06 2.90 -10.19
C GLU A 166 5.91 1.90 -10.34
N VAL A 167 6.05 0.94 -11.25
CA VAL A 167 5.00 -0.05 -11.54
C VAL A 167 4.75 -0.97 -10.32
N LYS A 168 5.79 -1.34 -9.57
CA LYS A 168 5.65 -2.08 -8.29
C LYS A 168 4.86 -1.26 -7.26
N ALA A 169 5.24 -0.01 -7.05
CA ALA A 169 4.61 0.88 -6.09
C ALA A 169 3.12 1.11 -6.41
N LEU A 170 2.81 1.39 -7.68
CA LEU A 170 1.44 1.55 -8.15
C LEU A 170 0.62 0.25 -8.03
N ALA A 171 1.23 -0.91 -8.24
CA ALA A 171 0.55 -2.20 -8.06
C ALA A 171 0.19 -2.46 -6.59
N ALA A 172 1.08 -2.08 -5.66
CA ALA A 172 0.81 -2.13 -4.22
C ALA A 172 -0.38 -1.22 -3.85
N LEU A 173 -0.35 0.03 -4.31
CA LEU A 173 -1.45 0.98 -4.11
C LEU A 173 -2.78 0.48 -4.67
N MET A 174 -2.80 -0.22 -5.81
CA MET A 174 -4.01 -0.83 -6.34
C MET A 174 -4.59 -1.91 -5.42
N THR A 175 -3.74 -2.67 -4.71
CA THR A 175 -4.19 -3.65 -3.71
C THR A 175 -4.89 -2.94 -2.57
N TYR A 176 -4.22 -1.96 -1.95
CA TYR A 176 -4.76 -1.23 -0.80
C TYR A 176 -6.01 -0.44 -1.17
N LYS A 177 -6.01 0.22 -2.33
CA LYS A 177 -7.18 0.94 -2.86
C LYS A 177 -8.39 0.02 -2.99
N ASN A 178 -8.22 -1.16 -3.61
CA ASN A 178 -9.33 -2.10 -3.78
C ASN A 178 -9.84 -2.62 -2.44
N SER A 179 -8.94 -2.89 -1.48
CA SER A 179 -9.31 -3.28 -0.12
C SER A 179 -10.10 -2.19 0.61
N CYS A 180 -9.73 -0.91 0.49
CA CYS A 180 -10.43 0.20 1.14
C CYS A 180 -11.89 0.36 0.66
N VAL A 181 -12.17 0.06 -0.60
CA VAL A 181 -13.54 0.16 -1.17
C VAL A 181 -14.24 -1.20 -1.29
N ASN A 182 -13.70 -2.25 -0.65
CA ASN A 182 -14.25 -3.61 -0.67
C ASN A 182 -14.45 -4.22 -2.07
N VAL A 183 -13.61 -3.85 -3.03
CA VAL A 183 -13.63 -4.43 -4.38
C VAL A 183 -12.84 -5.74 -4.39
N PRO A 184 -13.39 -6.83 -4.96
CA PRO A 184 -12.80 -8.17 -4.81
C PRO A 184 -11.68 -8.45 -5.83
N PHE A 185 -10.69 -7.57 -5.94
CA PHE A 185 -9.56 -7.73 -6.86
C PHE A 185 -8.20 -7.53 -6.17
N GLY A 186 -7.25 -8.39 -6.50
CA GLY A 186 -5.84 -8.16 -6.20
C GLY A 186 -5.29 -6.95 -6.95
N GLY A 187 -4.22 -6.31 -6.46
CA GLY A 187 -3.61 -5.18 -7.14
C GLY A 187 -2.62 -5.58 -8.21
N ALA A 188 -2.67 -4.89 -9.34
CA ALA A 188 -1.68 -4.95 -10.40
C ALA A 188 -1.43 -3.56 -10.99
N LYS A 189 -0.38 -3.42 -11.78
CA LYS A 189 -0.15 -2.26 -12.64
C LYS A 189 0.71 -2.67 -13.82
N GLY A 190 0.45 -2.08 -14.99
CA GLY A 190 1.34 -2.18 -16.14
C GLY A 190 1.87 -0.81 -16.56
N GLY A 191 3.00 -0.82 -17.26
CA GLY A 191 3.61 0.36 -17.85
C GLY A 191 4.32 0.01 -19.15
N ILE A 192 4.22 0.88 -20.15
CA ILE A 192 4.89 0.78 -21.44
C ILE A 192 5.71 2.06 -21.59
N ARG A 193 7.02 1.91 -21.80
CA ARG A 193 7.97 3.02 -21.82
C ARG A 193 8.02 3.69 -23.19
N ILE A 194 6.93 4.36 -23.57
CA ILE A 194 6.83 5.10 -24.83
C ILE A 194 6.16 6.46 -24.63
N ASP A 195 6.42 7.39 -25.54
CA ASP A 195 5.64 8.62 -25.67
C ASP A 195 4.50 8.38 -26.66
N PRO A 196 3.24 8.26 -26.22
CA PRO A 196 2.13 7.95 -27.10
C PRO A 196 1.88 9.02 -28.18
N HIS A 197 2.40 10.25 -28.00
CA HIS A 197 2.27 11.31 -28.99
C HIS A 197 3.21 11.15 -30.19
N LYS A 198 4.24 10.30 -30.08
CA LYS A 198 5.19 10.00 -31.16
C LYS A 198 4.78 8.82 -32.01
N PHE A 199 3.68 8.15 -31.69
CA PHE A 199 3.17 7.00 -32.42
C PHE A 199 1.83 7.36 -33.06
N ASN A 200 1.59 6.85 -34.26
CA ASN A 200 0.28 6.96 -34.86
C ASN A 200 -0.69 5.92 -34.25
N SER A 201 -1.99 6.05 -34.53
CA SER A 201 -3.00 5.16 -33.94
C SER A 201 -2.83 3.69 -34.33
N GLN A 202 -2.33 3.38 -35.53
CA GLN A 202 -2.10 2.00 -35.99
C GLN A 202 -0.83 1.41 -35.37
N GLU A 203 0.18 2.23 -35.10
CA GLU A 203 1.35 1.83 -34.33
C GLU A 203 0.96 1.53 -32.89
N LEU A 204 0.19 2.40 -32.24
CA LEU A 204 -0.28 2.19 -30.86
C LEU A 204 -1.18 0.96 -30.70
N GLU A 205 -1.97 0.60 -31.72
CA GLU A 205 -2.80 -0.61 -31.70
C GLU A 205 -1.96 -1.90 -31.79
N ARG A 206 -0.85 -1.87 -32.52
CA ARG A 206 0.07 -3.02 -32.65
C ARG A 206 0.96 -3.23 -31.44
N ILE A 207 1.11 -2.21 -30.59
CA ILE A 207 1.89 -2.22 -29.34
C ILE A 207 1.02 -2.75 -28.20
#